data_AF-A0A438FWE1-F1
#
_entry.id   AF-A0A438FWE1-F1
#
_cell.length_a   1.000
_cell.length_b   1.000
_cell.length_c   1.000
_cell.angle_alpha   90.00
_cell.angle_beta   90.00
_cell.angle_gamma   90.00
#
_symmetry.space_group_name_H-M   'P 1'
#
loop_
_entity.id
_entity.type
_entity.pdbx_description
1 polymer ?
#
loop_
_entity_poly.entity_id
_entity_poly.type
_entity_poly.pdbx_seq_one_letter_code
_entity_poly.pdbx_strand_id
1 'polypeptide(L)'
;MESGVPFIADGKLEISSEFSGTYEWGETESVTTAMETVYNVTVPAMTKVTVSMIATQGSCDVPFSYTQRDTLTDGKNVVYNMDDGVYVGVNCFNVKYHTKEEKL
;
A
#
# COMPACT_ATOMS: atom_id res chain seq x y z
N MET A 1 12.22 -14.43 -7.43
CA MET A 1 11.52 -13.63 -8.44
C MET A 1 11.60 -12.20 -7.96
N GLU A 2 12.13 -11.29 -8.76
CA GLU A 2 12.11 -9.86 -8.48
C GLU A 2 10.96 -9.25 -9.29
N SER A 3 10.08 -8.52 -8.64
CA SER A 3 8.96 -7.81 -9.27
C SER A 3 8.79 -6.47 -8.58
N GLY A 4 8.31 -5.46 -9.30
CA GLY A 4 7.88 -4.21 -8.68
C GLY A 4 6.52 -4.40 -7.99
N VAL A 5 6.28 -3.64 -6.92
CA VAL A 5 4.97 -3.58 -6.25
C VAL A 5 4.29 -2.26 -6.61
N PRO A 6 3.07 -2.31 -7.19
CA PRO A 6 2.29 -1.09 -7.44
C PRO A 6 1.87 -0.43 -6.13
N PHE A 7 1.99 0.89 -6.05
CA PHE A 7 1.49 1.71 -4.95
C PHE A 7 0.84 3.00 -5.46
N ILE A 8 0.00 3.61 -4.64
CA ILE A 8 -0.72 4.84 -4.98
C ILE A 8 -0.09 5.99 -4.21
N ALA A 9 0.43 6.98 -4.93
CA ALA A 9 0.96 8.23 -4.37
C ALA A 9 0.39 9.42 -5.13
N ASP A 10 -0.11 10.42 -4.40
CA ASP A 10 -0.72 11.63 -4.98
C ASP A 10 -1.80 11.37 -6.05
N GLY A 11 -2.54 10.26 -5.92
CA GLY A 11 -3.57 9.84 -6.86
C GLY A 11 -3.02 9.27 -8.18
N LYS A 12 -1.73 8.99 -8.26
CA LYS A 12 -1.08 8.29 -9.37
C LYS A 12 -0.69 6.89 -8.96
N LEU A 13 -0.78 5.96 -9.91
CA LEU A 13 -0.22 4.62 -9.76
C LEU A 13 1.28 4.70 -10.08
N GLU A 14 2.10 4.36 -9.11
CA GLU A 14 3.55 4.22 -9.25
C GLU A 14 3.95 2.77 -9.01
N ILE A 15 4.99 2.31 -9.70
CA ILE A 15 5.54 0.97 -9.50
C ILE A 15 6.89 1.18 -8.83
N SER A 16 7.05 0.68 -7.59
CA SER A 16 8.36 0.72 -6.96
C SER A 16 9.30 -0.25 -7.68
N SER A 17 10.52 0.19 -7.97
CA SER A 17 11.48 -0.61 -8.74
C SER A 17 12.03 -1.82 -7.98
N GLU A 18 11.85 -1.88 -6.66
CA GLU A 18 12.48 -2.89 -5.81
C GLU A 18 11.49 -3.40 -4.77
N PHE A 19 10.82 -4.51 -5.09
CA PHE A 19 10.36 -5.44 -4.07
C PHE A 19 11.20 -6.71 -4.16
N SER A 20 12.15 -6.83 -3.23
CA SER A 20 12.95 -8.03 -3.00
C SER A 20 12.36 -8.79 -1.81
N GLY A 21 11.39 -9.66 -2.10
CA GLY A 21 10.74 -10.49 -1.08
C GLY A 21 10.33 -11.85 -1.67
N THR A 22 10.39 -12.89 -0.85
CA THR A 22 9.72 -14.16 -1.14
C THR A 22 8.25 -13.98 -0.83
N TYR A 23 7.40 -13.98 -1.84
CA TYR A 23 5.95 -13.92 -1.68
C TYR A 23 5.36 -15.32 -1.92
N GLU A 24 4.55 -15.82 -1.00
CA GLU A 24 3.77 -17.04 -1.23
C GLU A 24 2.49 -16.69 -1.99
N TRP A 25 2.29 -17.37 -3.11
CA TRP A 25 1.15 -17.12 -3.98
C TRP A 25 -0.17 -17.44 -3.26
N GLY A 26 -1.12 -16.51 -3.28
CA GLY A 26 -2.44 -16.67 -2.67
C GLY A 26 -2.57 -16.09 -1.25
N GLU A 27 -1.48 -15.60 -0.65
CA GLU A 27 -1.55 -14.88 0.62
C GLU A 27 -1.88 -13.40 0.39
N THR A 28 -2.35 -12.73 1.45
CA THR A 28 -2.55 -11.27 1.48
C THR A 28 -1.56 -10.69 2.46
N GLU A 29 -0.58 -9.96 1.95
CA GLU A 29 0.37 -9.23 2.79
C GLU A 29 -0.21 -7.88 3.20
N SER A 30 -0.21 -7.60 4.50
CA SER A 30 -0.64 -6.31 5.06
C SER A 30 0.54 -5.64 5.76
N VAL A 31 1.18 -4.69 5.08
CA VAL A 31 2.23 -3.88 5.67
C VAL A 31 1.61 -2.67 6.35
N THR A 32 1.59 -2.66 7.68
CA THR A 32 1.21 -1.47 8.45
C THR A 32 2.46 -0.66 8.76
N THR A 33 2.74 0.36 7.96
CA THR A 33 3.80 1.33 8.28
C THR A 33 3.24 2.37 9.25
N ALA A 34 3.81 2.45 10.46
CA ALA A 34 3.51 3.55 11.37
C ALA A 34 4.08 4.85 10.78
N MET A 35 3.21 5.70 10.23
CA MET A 35 3.58 7.07 9.88
C MET A 35 3.68 7.89 11.17
N GLU A 36 4.88 7.96 11.75
CA GLU A 36 5.14 8.89 12.84
C GLU A 36 5.24 10.32 12.28
N THR A 37 4.26 11.16 12.63
CA THR A 37 4.29 12.59 12.29
C THR A 37 4.12 13.40 13.56
N VAL A 38 5.02 14.36 13.78
CA VAL A 38 4.92 15.30 14.89
C VAL A 38 4.14 16.53 14.41
N TYR A 39 2.92 16.71 14.92
CA TYR A 39 2.09 17.88 14.65
C TYR A 39 1.96 18.75 15.91
N ASN A 40 2.65 19.90 15.92
CA ASN A 40 2.63 20.82 17.04
C ASN A 40 1.41 21.75 16.97
N VAL A 41 0.66 21.85 18.07
CA VAL A 41 -0.55 22.66 18.17
C VAL A 41 -0.44 23.61 19.35
N THR A 42 -0.64 24.90 19.09
CA THR A 42 -0.73 25.91 20.14
C THR A 42 -2.18 26.02 20.60
N VAL A 43 -2.41 25.99 21.91
CA VAL A 43 -3.73 26.14 22.53
C VAL A 43 -3.76 27.47 23.28
N PRO A 44 -4.41 28.52 22.74
CA PRO A 44 -4.57 29.78 23.44
C PRO A 44 -5.41 29.62 24.73
N ALA A 45 -5.24 30.56 25.67
CA ALA A 45 -6.01 30.57 26.91
C ALA A 45 -7.52 30.65 26.64
N MET A 46 -8.33 29.91 27.40
CA MET A 46 -9.78 29.86 27.28
C MET A 46 -10.29 29.37 25.90
N THR A 47 -9.54 28.48 25.24
CA THR A 47 -9.95 27.87 23.97
C THR A 47 -9.91 26.35 24.04
N LYS A 48 -10.70 25.72 23.17
CA LYS A 48 -10.69 24.29 22.88
C LYS A 48 -10.18 24.11 21.46
N VAL A 49 -9.09 23.37 21.30
CA VAL A 49 -8.54 23.03 19.98
C VAL A 49 -8.81 21.56 19.67
N THR A 50 -9.48 21.28 18.55
CA THR A 50 -9.73 19.93 18.04
C THR A 50 -8.87 19.68 16.81
N VAL A 51 -8.04 18.65 16.86
CA VAL A 51 -7.19 18.23 15.74
C VAL A 51 -7.80 16.99 15.11
N SER A 52 -8.01 17.01 13.80
CA SER A 52 -8.48 15.87 13.00
C SER A 52 -7.41 15.50 11.99
N MET A 53 -6.94 14.25 12.05
CA MET A 53 -6.05 13.68 11.04
C MET A 53 -6.89 12.96 9.99
N ILE A 54 -6.72 13.33 8.73
CA ILE A 54 -7.48 12.80 7.59
C ILE A 54 -6.47 12.23 6.59
N ALA A 55 -6.62 10.95 6.23
CA ALA A 55 -5.84 10.31 5.17
C ALA A 55 -6.76 9.90 4.02
N THR A 56 -6.20 9.79 2.82
CA THR A 56 -6.90 9.28 1.63
C THR A 56 -6.55 7.82 1.44
N GLN A 57 -7.54 6.94 1.42
CA GLN A 57 -7.34 5.54 1.03
C GLN A 57 -7.59 5.41 -0.47
N GLY A 58 -6.64 4.84 -1.19
CA GLY A 58 -6.80 4.43 -2.58
C GLY A 58 -6.73 2.91 -2.71
N SER A 59 -7.44 2.41 -3.70
CA SER A 59 -7.34 1.02 -4.16
C SER A 59 -6.97 0.97 -5.64
N CYS A 60 -6.26 -0.08 -6.05
CA CYS A 60 -5.92 -0.33 -7.44
C CYS A 60 -5.96 -1.82 -7.75
N ASP A 61 -6.47 -2.14 -8.95
CA ASP A 61 -6.43 -3.47 -9.52
C ASP A 61 -5.53 -3.43 -10.75
N VAL A 62 -4.40 -4.17 -10.70
CA VAL A 62 -3.37 -4.13 -11.73
C VAL A 62 -3.21 -5.53 -12.35
N PRO A 63 -3.59 -5.73 -13.62
CA PRO A 63 -3.39 -7.01 -14.29
C PRO A 63 -1.90 -7.28 -14.55
N PHE A 64 -1.48 -8.54 -14.42
CA PHE A 64 -0.11 -8.97 -14.70
C PHE A 64 -0.07 -10.38 -15.30
N SER A 65 0.94 -10.62 -16.14
CA SER A 65 1.28 -11.95 -16.66
C SER A 65 2.45 -12.53 -15.87
N TYR A 66 2.50 -13.86 -15.71
CA TYR A 66 3.56 -14.54 -14.98
C TYR A 66 3.89 -15.91 -15.57
N THR A 67 5.05 -16.45 -15.19
CA THR A 67 5.49 -17.78 -15.59
C THR A 67 5.44 -18.72 -14.38
N GLN A 68 4.67 -19.80 -14.49
CA GLN A 68 4.61 -20.86 -13.49
C GLN A 68 5.55 -22.00 -13.88
N ARG A 69 6.32 -22.53 -12.92
CA ARG A 69 7.15 -23.72 -13.11
C ARG A 69 6.72 -24.81 -12.13
N ASP A 70 6.26 -25.92 -12.67
CA ASP A 70 5.86 -27.10 -11.90
C ASP A 70 6.88 -28.22 -12.04
N THR A 71 7.26 -28.82 -10.93
CA THR A 71 8.09 -30.04 -10.90
C THR A 71 7.18 -31.25 -10.72
N LEU A 72 7.07 -32.07 -11.76
CA LEU A 72 6.25 -33.28 -11.75
C LEU A 72 6.90 -34.38 -10.89
N THR A 73 6.11 -35.41 -10.55
CA THR A 73 6.56 -36.53 -9.69
C THR A 73 7.70 -37.34 -10.31
N ASP A 74 7.85 -37.29 -11.64
CA ASP A 74 8.97 -37.89 -12.39
C ASP A 74 10.23 -37.00 -12.42
N GLY A 75 10.19 -35.83 -11.75
CA GLY A 75 11.27 -34.84 -11.71
C GLY A 75 11.33 -33.92 -12.93
N LYS A 76 10.39 -34.04 -13.88
CA LYS A 76 10.34 -33.16 -15.05
C LYS A 76 9.78 -31.79 -14.67
N ASN A 77 10.43 -30.74 -15.16
CA ASN A 77 9.92 -29.38 -15.05
C ASN A 77 9.01 -29.05 -16.24
N VAL A 78 7.83 -28.54 -15.96
CA VAL A 78 6.92 -27.97 -16.95
C VAL A 78 6.74 -26.49 -16.65
N VAL A 79 6.75 -25.67 -17.70
CA VAL A 79 6.65 -24.21 -17.59
C VAL A 79 5.42 -23.74 -18.33
N TYR A 80 4.59 -22.94 -17.66
CA TYR A 80 3.38 -22.33 -18.19
C TYR A 80 3.51 -20.81 -18.17
N ASN A 81 3.00 -20.14 -19.20
CA ASN A 81 2.81 -18.70 -19.19
C ASN A 81 1.33 -18.42 -18.94
N MET A 82 1.06 -17.59 -17.95
CA MET A 82 -0.28 -17.24 -17.49
C MET A 82 -0.49 -15.73 -17.69
N ASP A 83 -1.66 -15.37 -18.20
CA ASP A 83 -2.05 -13.97 -18.49
C ASP A 83 -3.29 -13.54 -17.69
N ASP A 84 -3.51 -14.17 -16.52
CA ASP A 84 -4.72 -14.05 -15.70
C ASP A 84 -4.46 -13.46 -14.30
N GLY A 85 -3.24 -13.01 -14.02
CA GLY A 85 -2.87 -12.43 -12.73
C GLY A 85 -3.52 -11.05 -12.53
N VAL A 86 -4.02 -10.80 -11.32
CA VAL A 86 -4.48 -9.47 -10.89
C VAL A 86 -3.94 -9.17 -9.51
N TYR A 87 -3.20 -8.07 -9.38
CA TYR A 87 -2.75 -7.53 -8.11
C TYR A 87 -3.79 -6.55 -7.58
N VAL A 88 -4.26 -6.77 -6.35
CA VAL A 88 -5.19 -5.88 -5.65
C VAL A 88 -4.41 -5.18 -4.55
N GLY A 89 -4.22 -3.87 -4.70
CA GLY A 89 -3.50 -3.04 -3.75
C GLY A 89 -4.42 -2.04 -3.06
N VAL A 90 -4.22 -1.85 -1.75
CA VAL A 90 -4.86 -0.77 -0.97
C VAL A 90 -3.78 -0.02 -0.21
N ASN A 91 -3.78 1.31 -0.30
CA ASN A 91 -2.80 2.17 0.35
C ASN A 91 -3.45 3.46 0.90
N CYS A 92 -2.96 3.96 2.02
CA CYS A 92 -3.31 5.25 2.60
C CYS A 92 -2.22 6.30 2.32
N PHE A 93 -2.58 7.40 1.65
CA PHE A 93 -1.69 8.50 1.29
C PHE A 93 -2.35 9.86 1.61
N ASN A 94 -1.64 10.97 1.37
CA ASN A 94 -2.16 12.33 1.57
C ASN A 94 -2.72 12.62 2.97
N VAL A 95 -1.92 12.35 4.01
CA VAL A 95 -2.27 12.70 5.38
C VAL A 95 -2.33 14.22 5.54
N LYS A 96 -3.45 14.73 6.06
CA LYS A 96 -3.71 16.14 6.34
C LYS A 96 -4.18 16.32 7.77
N TYR A 97 -3.79 17.43 8.38
CA TYR A 97 -4.26 17.85 9.69
C TYR A 97 -5.23 19.02 9.54
N HIS A 98 -6.40 18.88 10.13
CA HIS A 98 -7.38 19.95 10.25
C HIS A 98 -7.53 20.33 11.72
N THR A 99 -7.32 21.61 12.02
CA THR A 99 -7.35 22.13 13.38
C THR A 99 -8.48 23.15 13.51
N LYS A 100 -9.36 22.92 14.47
CA LYS A 100 -10.49 23.81 14.77
C LYS A 100 -10.36 24.35 16.18
N GLU A 101 -10.38 25.67 16.32
CA GLU A 101 -10.36 26.36 17.62
C GLU A 101 -11.76 26.90 17.94
N GLU A 102 -12.19 26.71 19.18
CA GLU A 102 -13.46 27.20 19.71
C GLU A 102 -13.20 27.92 21.05
N LYS A 103 -13.86 29.06 21.28
CA LYS A 103 -13.81 29.74 22.57
C LYS A 103 -14.66 28.98 23.59
N LEU A 104 -14.17 28.88 24.82
CA LEU A 104 -14.90 28.32 25.96
C LEU A 104 -15.91 29.31 26.52
#